data_AF-A0A6C0F075-F1
#
_entry.id   AF-A0A6C0F075-F1
#
_cell.length_a   1.000
_cell.length_b   1.000
_cell.length_c   1.000
_cell.angle_alpha   90.00
_cell.angle_beta   90.00
_cell.angle_gamma   90.00
#
_symmetry.space_group_name_H-M   'P 1'
#
loop_
_entity.id
_entity.type
_entity.pdbx_description
1 polymer ?
#
loop_
_entity_poly.entity_id
_entity_poly.type
_entity_poly.pdbx_seq_one_letter_code
_entity_poly.pdbx_strand_id
1 'polypeptide(L)'
;MRFIDSLCPPALLYLLYITVHVGMDLSLGLFVTAASKVLMGVAGVVILDALCSVDLGVVSWVIVAVPFIMVALASSIALGLGMDRVASKYLQEKFTPLTGDNLKNRDKVVSQLKHGTELPLSSSSLY
;
A
#
# COMPACT_ATOMS: atom_id res chain seq x y z
N MET A 1 8.55 -0.91 31.13
CA MET A 1 7.54 -1.36 30.17
C MET A 1 6.18 -1.06 30.80
N ARG A 2 5.52 0.04 30.43
CA ARG A 2 4.30 0.54 31.09
C ARG A 2 3.25 1.11 30.14
N PHE A 3 3.52 1.10 28.84
CA PHE A 3 2.59 1.60 27.82
C PHE A 3 1.55 0.54 27.40
N ILE A 4 1.83 -0.74 27.63
CA ILE A 4 0.87 -1.84 27.41
C ILE A 4 -0.16 -1.91 28.53
N ASP A 5 0.20 -1.52 29.77
CA ASP A 5 -0.76 -1.48 30.90
C ASP A 5 -1.72 -0.29 30.84
N SER A 6 -1.41 0.74 30.05
CA SER A 6 -2.21 1.96 29.94
C SER A 6 -3.06 2.05 28.67
N LEU A 7 -2.74 1.29 27.62
CA LEU A 7 -3.52 1.26 26.37
C LEU A 7 -4.30 -0.03 26.26
N CYS A 8 -5.60 0.09 25.97
CA CYS A 8 -6.43 -1.07 25.76
C CYS A 8 -5.97 -1.90 24.54
N PRO A 9 -6.06 -3.25 24.58
CA PRO A 9 -5.68 -4.13 23.47
C PRO A 9 -6.23 -3.70 22.08
N PRO A 10 -7.51 -3.29 21.92
CA PRO A 10 -8.00 -2.85 20.62
C PRO A 10 -7.41 -1.51 20.14
N ALA A 11 -7.06 -0.59 21.03
CA ALA A 11 -6.45 0.69 20.67
C ALA A 11 -5.04 0.51 20.08
N LEU A 12 -4.26 -0.43 20.64
CA LEU A 12 -2.94 -0.78 20.13
C LEU A 12 -3.00 -1.39 18.73
N LEU A 13 -3.98 -2.27 18.47
CA LEU A 13 -4.19 -2.84 17.13
C LEU A 13 -4.55 -1.78 16.10
N TYR A 14 -5.40 -0.82 16.49
CA TYR A 14 -5.78 0.28 15.60
C TYR A 14 -4.59 1.19 15.26
N LEU A 15 -3.72 1.48 16.24
CA LEU A 15 -2.47 2.23 16.02
C LEU A 15 -1.58 1.52 14.98
N LEU A 16 -1.36 0.21 15.16
CA LEU A 16 -0.56 -0.58 14.22
C LEU A 16 -1.17 -0.56 12.81
N TYR A 17 -2.48 -0.72 12.71
CA TYR A 17 -3.22 -0.65 11.45
C TYR A 17 -3.02 0.68 10.72
N ILE A 18 -3.17 1.81 11.42
CA ILE A 18 -2.94 3.14 10.85
C ILE A 18 -1.49 3.31 10.42
N THR A 19 -0.54 2.81 11.22
CA THR A 19 0.89 2.92 10.91
C THR A 19 1.23 2.24 9.59
N VAL A 20 0.70 1.04 9.34
CA VAL A 20 0.89 0.32 8.07
C VAL A 20 0.27 1.10 6.92
N HIS A 21 -0.96 1.61 7.07
CA HIS A 21 -1.62 2.37 6.01
C HIS A 21 -0.89 3.66 5.67
N VAL A 22 -0.52 4.44 6.68
CA VAL A 22 0.26 5.68 6.52
C VAL A 22 1.60 5.37 5.86
N GLY A 23 2.29 4.29 6.27
CA GLY A 23 3.52 3.82 5.62
C GLY A 23 3.33 3.49 4.15
N MET A 24 2.19 2.90 3.78
CA MET A 24 1.84 2.67 2.38
C MET A 24 1.62 4.00 1.64
N ASP A 25 0.86 4.95 2.19
CA ASP A 25 0.69 6.28 1.56
C ASP A 25 2.01 7.04 1.38
N LEU A 26 2.94 6.93 2.34
CA LEU A 26 4.29 7.50 2.21
C LEU A 26 5.07 6.85 1.07
N SER A 27 4.92 5.53 0.89
CA SER A 27 5.62 4.79 -0.18
C SER A 27 5.13 5.20 -1.58
N LEU A 28 3.87 5.63 -1.70
CA LEU A 28 3.31 6.19 -2.93
C LEU A 28 3.57 7.70 -3.10
N GLY A 29 4.27 8.36 -2.15
CA GLY A 29 4.57 9.80 -2.20
C GLY A 29 3.37 10.71 -1.90
N LEU A 30 2.29 10.18 -1.33
CA LEU A 30 1.04 10.91 -1.07
C LEU A 30 1.06 11.56 0.32
N PHE A 31 1.91 12.57 0.50
CA PHE A 31 2.14 13.21 1.82
C PHE A 31 0.90 13.88 2.43
N VAL A 32 0.07 14.54 1.62
CA VAL A 32 -1.14 15.21 2.12
C VAL A 32 -2.15 14.19 2.65
N THR A 33 -2.32 13.08 1.94
CA THR A 33 -3.19 11.97 2.34
C THR A 33 -2.65 11.24 3.57
N ALA A 34 -1.33 11.06 3.64
CA ALA A 34 -0.70 10.47 4.81
C ALA A 34 -0.91 11.34 6.06
N ALA A 35 -0.71 12.66 5.96
CA ALA A 35 -0.91 13.59 7.08
C ALA A 35 -2.36 13.58 7.59
N SER A 36 -3.35 13.57 6.68
CA SER A 36 -4.76 13.50 7.07
C SER A 36 -5.10 12.16 7.75
N LYS A 37 -4.55 11.04 7.28
CA LYS A 37 -4.70 9.72 7.92
C LYS A 37 -4.03 9.63 9.28
N VAL A 38 -2.88 10.26 9.48
CA VAL A 38 -2.25 10.35 10.81
C VAL A 38 -3.14 11.12 11.77
N LEU A 39 -3.65 12.28 11.36
CA LEU A 39 -4.53 13.08 12.21
C LEU A 39 -5.80 12.31 12.60
N MET A 40 -6.46 11.70 11.60
CA MET A 40 -7.68 10.92 11.82
C MET A 40 -7.41 9.66 12.63
N GLY A 41 -6.28 9.00 12.39
CA GLY A 41 -5.86 7.80 13.11
C GLY A 41 -5.54 8.07 14.57
N VAL A 42 -4.85 9.17 14.89
CA VAL A 42 -4.61 9.58 16.28
C VAL A 42 -5.93 9.88 17.00
N ALA A 43 -6.86 10.57 16.33
CA ALA A 43 -8.20 10.79 16.88
C ALA A 43 -8.93 9.46 17.16
N GLY A 44 -8.84 8.49 16.23
CA GLY A 44 -9.42 7.16 16.42
C GLY A 44 -8.82 6.39 17.60
N VAL A 45 -7.49 6.44 17.80
CA VAL A 45 -6.83 5.81 18.96
C VAL A 45 -7.35 6.39 20.27
N VAL A 46 -7.45 7.73 20.38
CA VAL A 46 -7.95 8.40 21.60
C VAL A 46 -9.41 8.03 21.88
N ILE A 47 -10.25 7.96 20.85
CA ILE A 47 -11.65 7.57 20.99
C ILE A 47 -11.74 6.12 21.49
N LEU A 48 -11.00 5.19 20.88
CA LEU A 48 -11.02 3.77 21.27
C LEU A 48 -10.50 3.56 22.70
N ASP A 49 -9.48 4.30 23.11
CA ASP A 49 -8.95 4.28 24.47
C ASP A 49 -9.98 4.78 25.50
N ALA A 50 -10.69 5.86 25.17
CA ALA A 50 -11.79 6.38 25.98
C ALA A 50 -12.97 5.40 26.07
N LEU A 51 -13.35 4.76 24.96
CA LEU A 51 -14.44 3.76 24.94
C LEU A 51 -14.10 2.54 25.81
N CYS A 52 -12.85 2.07 25.76
CA CYS A 52 -12.42 0.92 26.54
C CYS A 52 -12.42 1.22 28.05
N SER A 53 -12.11 2.47 28.43
CA SER A 53 -12.12 2.94 29.82
C SER A 53 -13.51 2.94 30.48
N VAL A 54 -14.59 2.84 29.68
CA VAL A 54 -15.98 2.79 30.15
C VAL A 54 -16.53 1.35 30.15
N ASP A 55 -15.65 0.34 30.11
CA ASP A 55 -16.00 -1.10 30.06
C ASP A 55 -16.70 -1.53 28.74
N LEU A 56 -16.73 -0.68 27.72
CA LEU A 56 -17.25 -1.00 26.38
C LEU A 56 -16.22 -1.75 25.51
N GLY A 57 -15.42 -2.62 26.11
CA GLY A 57 -14.38 -3.37 25.42
C GLY A 57 -14.90 -4.13 24.20
N VAL A 58 -16.05 -4.80 24.33
CA VAL A 58 -16.69 -5.57 23.24
C VAL A 58 -17.05 -4.69 22.03
N VAL A 59 -17.54 -3.47 22.27
CA VAL A 59 -17.89 -2.54 21.19
C VAL A 59 -16.63 -2.08 20.45
N SER A 60 -15.55 -1.80 21.19
CA SER A 60 -14.27 -1.43 20.60
C SER A 60 -13.70 -2.53 19.69
N TRP A 61 -13.87 -3.80 20.05
CA TRP A 61 -13.44 -4.93 19.21
C TRP A 61 -14.17 -4.99 17.87
N VAL A 62 -15.49 -4.74 17.88
CA VAL A 62 -16.29 -4.72 16.64
C VAL A 62 -15.83 -3.57 15.73
N ILE A 63 -15.63 -2.37 16.28
CA ILE A 63 -15.18 -1.20 15.51
C ILE A 63 -13.83 -1.48 14.82
N VAL A 64 -12.89 -2.09 15.54
CA VAL A 64 -11.57 -2.42 14.98
C VAL A 64 -11.67 -3.56 13.96
N ALA A 65 -12.58 -4.52 14.12
CA ALA A 65 -12.74 -5.64 13.18
C ALA A 65 -13.31 -5.21 11.81
N VAL A 66 -14.18 -4.19 11.77
CA VAL A 66 -14.81 -3.71 10.52
C VAL A 66 -13.82 -3.42 9.39
N PRO A 67 -12.78 -2.59 9.56
CA PRO A 67 -11.84 -2.29 8.47
C PRO A 67 -11.07 -3.53 8.01
N PHE A 68 -10.70 -4.47 8.91
CA PHE A 68 -10.03 -5.71 8.53
C PHE A 68 -10.92 -6.60 7.67
N ILE A 69 -12.18 -6.76 8.07
CA ILE A 69 -13.17 -7.54 7.31
C ILE A 69 -13.39 -6.90 5.95
N MET A 70 -13.58 -5.58 5.89
CA MET A 70 -13.78 -4.85 4.63
C MET A 70 -12.59 -5.01 3.67
N VAL A 71 -11.35 -4.87 4.16
CA VAL A 71 -10.14 -5.07 3.34
C VAL A 71 -10.00 -6.52 2.86
N ALA A 72 -10.31 -7.49 3.72
CA ALA A 72 -10.27 -8.90 3.36
C ALA A 72 -11.28 -9.21 2.23
N LEU A 73 -12.54 -8.78 2.38
CA LEU A 73 -13.57 -8.95 1.35
C LEU A 73 -13.19 -8.25 0.04
N ALA A 74 -12.72 -7.00 0.12
CA ALA A 74 -12.29 -6.25 -1.06
C ALA A 74 -11.16 -6.97 -1.81
N SER A 75 -10.18 -7.52 -1.07
CA SER A 75 -9.06 -8.28 -1.64
C SER A 75 -9.53 -9.58 -2.29
N SER A 76 -10.46 -10.31 -1.66
CA SER A 76 -11.03 -11.53 -2.25
C SER A 76 -11.79 -11.25 -3.55
N ILE A 77 -12.56 -10.18 -3.60
CA ILE A 77 -13.29 -9.77 -4.81
C ILE A 77 -12.31 -9.32 -5.89
N ALA A 78 -11.29 -8.53 -5.56
CA ALA A 78 -10.29 -8.07 -6.51
C ALA A 78 -9.53 -9.24 -7.17
N LEU A 79 -9.14 -10.23 -6.37
CA LEU A 79 -8.50 -11.47 -6.85
C LEU A 79 -9.46 -12.31 -7.69
N GLY A 80 -10.72 -12.46 -7.25
CA GLY A 80 -11.76 -13.20 -7.98
C GLY A 80 -12.10 -12.60 -9.34
N LEU A 81 -12.05 -11.27 -9.46
CA LEU A 81 -12.24 -10.53 -10.71
C LEU A 81 -10.95 -10.46 -11.57
N GLY A 82 -9.81 -10.89 -11.04
CA GLY A 82 -8.54 -10.86 -11.75
C GLY A 82 -8.03 -9.44 -12.04
N MET A 83 -8.35 -8.47 -11.18
CA MET A 83 -7.93 -7.06 -11.35
C MET A 83 -6.40 -6.92 -11.47
N ASP A 84 -5.63 -7.79 -10.80
CA ASP A 84 -4.16 -7.83 -10.89
C ASP A 84 -3.63 -8.12 -12.30
N ARG A 85 -4.34 -8.95 -13.09
CA ARG A 85 -3.96 -9.24 -14.49
C ARG A 85 -4.19 -8.04 -15.39
N VAL A 86 -5.28 -7.31 -15.14
CA VAL A 86 -5.62 -6.08 -15.85
C VAL A 86 -4.59 -5.00 -15.51
N ALA A 87 -4.27 -4.82 -14.23
CA ALA A 87 -3.25 -3.89 -13.77
C ALA A 87 -1.86 -4.18 -14.38
N SER A 88 -1.45 -5.45 -14.40
CA SER A 88 -0.18 -5.88 -15.00
C SER A 88 -0.09 -5.52 -16.50
N LYS A 89 -1.19 -5.69 -17.25
CA LYS A 89 -1.22 -5.30 -18.66
C LYS A 89 -1.02 -3.80 -18.84
N TYR A 90 -1.75 -2.98 -18.08
CA TYR A 90 -1.60 -1.51 -18.15
C TYR A 90 -0.21 -1.01 -17.73
N LEU A 91 0.47 -1.70 -16.81
CA LEU A 91 1.87 -1.38 -16.44
C LEU A 91 2.86 -1.80 -17.53
N GLN A 92 2.54 -2.82 -18.34
CA GLN A 92 3.42 -3.34 -19.39
C GLN A 92 3.39 -2.51 -20.69
N GLU A 93 2.42 -1.61 -20.90
CA GLU A 93 2.24 -0.90 -22.17
C GLU A 93 3.12 0.35 -22.37
N LYS A 94 4.13 0.61 -21.54
CA LYS A 94 5.11 1.70 -21.76
C LYS A 94 6.38 1.30 -22.50
N PHE A 95 6.41 0.13 -23.13
CA PHE A 95 7.42 -0.18 -24.15
C PHE A 95 6.81 0.03 -25.52
N THR A 96 6.86 1.27 -26.02
CA THR A 96 6.56 1.54 -27.43
C THR A 96 7.55 0.72 -28.26
N PRO A 97 7.12 -0.28 -29.04
CA PRO A 97 8.02 -0.91 -29.99
C PRO A 97 8.48 0.19 -30.94
N LEU A 98 9.79 0.30 -31.11
CA LEU A 98 10.42 1.24 -32.04
C LEU A 98 9.92 0.91 -33.47
N THR A 99 8.79 1.48 -33.88
CA THR A 99 8.34 1.49 -35.27
C THR A 99 9.43 2.15 -36.11
N GLY A 100 9.70 1.55 -37.27
CA GLY A 100 10.94 1.61 -38.07
C GLY A 100 11.47 2.99 -38.48
N ASP A 101 10.81 4.08 -38.12
CA ASP A 101 11.26 5.45 -38.36
C ASP A 101 12.46 5.87 -37.49
N ASN A 102 12.72 5.16 -36.37
CA ASN A 102 13.81 5.47 -35.43
C ASN A 102 15.11 4.67 -35.68
N LEU A 103 15.18 3.84 -36.72
CA LEU A 103 16.37 3.03 -37.03
C LEU A 103 17.62 3.88 -37.31
N LYS A 104 17.45 5.11 -37.80
CA LYS A 104 18.56 6.03 -38.10
C LYS A 104 19.21 6.67 -36.86
N ASN A 105 18.57 6.58 -35.69
CA ASN A 105 19.09 7.14 -34.43
C ASN A 105 19.45 6.04 -33.42
N ARG A 106 19.32 4.77 -33.80
CA ARG A 106 19.51 3.63 -32.91
C ARG A 106 20.91 3.60 -32.28
N ASP A 107 21.92 4.03 -33.05
CA ASP A 107 23.33 4.01 -32.64
C ASP A 107 23.61 4.98 -31.48
N LYS A 108 22.89 6.11 -31.42
CA LYS A 108 23.01 7.10 -30.34
C LYS A 108 22.28 6.67 -29.07
N VAL A 109 21.17 5.95 -29.20
CA VAL A 109 20.39 5.49 -28.04
C VAL A 109 21.06 4.27 -27.38
N VAL A 110 21.59 3.35 -28.19
CA VAL A 110 22.32 2.17 -27.70
C VAL A 110 23.64 2.56 -27.03
N SER A 111 24.32 3.61 -27.50
CA SER A 111 25.55 4.12 -26.86
C SER A 111 25.29 4.78 -25.49
N GLN A 112 24.13 5.44 -25.30
CA GLN A 112 23.71 5.97 -24.00
C GLN A 112 23.36 4.86 -23.00
N LEU A 113 22.73 3.76 -23.44
CA LEU A 113 22.50 2.60 -22.57
C LEU A 113 23.79 1.81 -22.26
N LYS A 114 24.81 1.85 -23.13
CA LYS A 114 26.09 1.17 -22.89
C LYS A 114 26.97 1.87 -21.85
N HIS A 115 26.71 3.14 -21.53
CA HIS A 115 27.45 3.93 -20.54
C HIS A 115 26.75 4.01 -19.17
N GLY A 116 25.48 3.61 -19.09
CA GLY A 116 24.73 3.46 -17.83
C GLY A 116 24.80 2.03 -17.34
N THR A 117 25.85 1.70 -16.60
CA THR A 117 26.08 0.40 -15.96
C THR A 117 24.96 0.09 -14.96
N GLU A 118 23.88 -0.58 -15.39
CA GLU A 118 23.25 -1.74 -14.71
C GLU A 118 21.89 -2.09 -15.34
N LEU A 119 21.73 -3.38 -15.64
CA LEU A 119 20.59 -3.98 -16.33
C LEU A 119 19.38 -4.15 -15.39
N PRO A 120 18.12 -4.05 -15.87
CA PRO A 120 17.10 -4.95 -15.40
C PRO A 120 17.08 -6.16 -16.33
N LEU A 121 17.81 -7.21 -15.93
CA LEU A 121 17.47 -8.57 -16.29
C LEU A 121 16.04 -8.83 -15.79
N SER A 122 15.05 -8.72 -16.67
CA SER A 122 13.79 -9.42 -16.48
C SER A 122 13.82 -10.64 -17.37
N SER A 123 14.47 -11.70 -16.88
CA SER A 123 14.22 -13.06 -17.36
C SER A 123 12.75 -13.37 -17.15
N SER A 124 11.97 -13.21 -18.21
CA SER A 124 10.83 -14.09 -18.44
C SER A 124 11.36 -15.53 -18.52
N SER A 125 10.99 -16.40 -17.58
CA SER A 125 10.68 -17.82 -17.84
C SER A 125 10.63 -18.63 -16.53
N LEU A 126 9.57 -19.45 -16.46
CA LEU A 126 9.33 -20.65 -15.65
C LEU A 126 8.62 -20.54 -14.29
N TYR A 127 7.38 -21.08 -14.34
CA TYR A 127 6.36 -21.38 -13.33
C TYR A 127 5.32 -20.30 -13.03
#